data_AF-A0A176NSH7-F1
#
_entry.id   AF-A0A176NSH7-F1
#
_cell.length_a   1.000
_cell.length_b   1.000
_cell.length_c   1.000
_cell.angle_alpha   90.00
_cell.angle_beta   90.00
_cell.angle_gamma   90.00
#
_symmetry.space_group_name_H-M   'P 1'
#
loop_
_entity.id
_entity.type
_entity.pdbx_description
1 polymer ?
#
loop_
_entity_poly.entity_id
_entity_poly.type
_entity_poly.pdbx_seq_one_letter_code
_entity_poly.pdbx_strand_id
1 'polypeptide(L)' 'MTLQTIRTSIGKFAKDENGLTIVEYAVAGGLITVLVAAAFVLLGGVVDTKIRALCQAANGNVAC' A
#
# COMPACT_ATOMS: atom_id res chain seq x y z
N MET A 1 -43.75 -16.96 -2.75
CA MET A 1 -42.55 -16.58 -1.95
C MET A 1 -42.89 -16.76 -0.49
N THR A 2 -42.13 -17.55 0.26
CA THR A 2 -42.41 -17.78 1.69
C THR A 2 -41.66 -16.76 2.53
N LEU A 3 -42.21 -16.40 3.71
CA LEU A 3 -41.58 -15.49 4.65
C LEU A 3 -40.15 -15.95 5.03
N GLN A 4 -39.93 -17.26 5.03
CA GLN A 4 -38.62 -17.88 5.23
C GLN A 4 -37.63 -17.49 4.12
N THR A 5 -38.03 -17.50 2.84
CA THR A 5 -37.15 -17.10 1.72
C THR A 5 -36.71 -15.64 1.83
N ILE A 6 -37.60 -14.75 2.27
CA ILE A 6 -37.30 -13.33 2.48
C ILE A 6 -36.30 -13.15 3.62
N ARG A 7 -36.53 -13.83 4.76
CA ARG A 7 -35.60 -13.80 5.92
C ARG A 7 -34.21 -14.29 5.55
N THR A 8 -34.10 -15.36 4.76
CA THR A 8 -32.81 -15.88 4.29
C THR A 8 -32.10 -14.90 3.35
N SER A 9 -32.87 -14.19 2.51
CA SER A 9 -32.31 -13.20 1.57
C SER A 9 -31.77 -11.97 2.28
N ILE A 10 -32.48 -11.45 3.29
CA ILE A 10 -32.01 -10.31 4.11
C ILE A 10 -30.74 -10.69 4.90
N GLY A 11 -30.70 -11.91 5.45
CA GLY A 11 -29.51 -12.39 6.15
C GLY A 11 -28.29 -12.59 5.25
N LYS A 12 -28.49 -12.92 3.97
CA LYS A 12 -27.43 -12.95 2.95
C LYS A 12 -26.94 -11.54 2.63
N PHE A 13 -27.86 -10.61 2.35
CA PHE A 13 -27.54 -9.22 2.03
C PHE A 13 -26.70 -8.55 3.13
N ALA A 14 -27.08 -8.72 4.41
CA ALA A 14 -26.32 -8.18 5.54
C ALA A 14 -24.91 -8.79 5.68
N LYS A 15 -24.69 -10.03 5.23
CA LYS A 15 -23.37 -10.67 5.21
C LYS A 15 -22.52 -10.19 4.03
N ASP A 16 -23.14 -9.96 2.89
CA ASP A 16 -22.45 -9.53 1.68
C ASP A 16 -21.93 -8.08 1.82
N GLU A 17 -22.68 -7.18 2.47
CA GLU A 17 -22.21 -5.82 2.79
C GLU A 17 -21.07 -5.79 3.83
N ASN A 18 -21.09 -6.70 4.80
CA ASN A 18 -19.98 -6.89 5.75
C ASN A 18 -18.72 -7.47 5.09
N GLY A 19 -18.86 -8.20 3.98
CA GLY A 19 -17.74 -8.67 3.17
C GLY A 19 -17.18 -7.59 2.25
N LEU A 20 -18.04 -6.70 1.75
CA LEU A 20 -17.65 -5.58 0.88
C LEU A 20 -16.77 -4.56 1.61
N THR A 21 -17.02 -4.33 2.91
CA THR A 21 -16.17 -3.45 3.75
C THR A 21 -14.75 -4.00 3.97
N ILE A 22 -14.54 -5.32 3.96
CA ILE A 22 -13.19 -5.92 3.98
C ILE A 22 -12.40 -5.58 2.71
N VAL A 23 -13.06 -5.49 1.55
CA VAL A 23 -12.41 -5.14 0.28
C VAL A 23 -11.93 -3.69 0.32
N GLU A 24 -12.69 -2.77 0.90
CA GLU A 24 -12.27 -1.36 1.05
C GLU A 24 -11.02 -1.23 1.93
N TYR A 25 -10.97 -1.93 3.07
CA TYR A 25 -9.76 -1.95 3.92
C TYR A 25 -8.58 -2.63 3.25
N ALA A 26 -8.82 -3.69 2.47
CA ALA A 26 -7.75 -4.35 1.70
C ALA A 26 -7.18 -3.43 0.61
N VAL A 27 -8.04 -2.69 -0.09
CA VAL A 27 -7.63 -1.71 -1.10
C VAL A 27 -6.88 -0.54 -0.43
N ALA A 28 -7.38 -0.01 0.69
CA ALA A 28 -6.69 1.03 1.44
C ALA A 28 -5.33 0.57 1.96
N GLY A 29 -5.24 -0.65 2.52
CA GLY A 29 -3.99 -1.25 2.95
C GLY A 29 -3.00 -1.47 1.80
N GLY A 30 -3.49 -1.90 0.63
CA GLY A 30 -2.70 -2.04 -0.60
C GLY A 30 -2.14 -0.71 -1.11
N LEU A 31 -2.95 0.34 -1.12
CA LEU A 31 -2.51 1.69 -1.51
C LEU A 31 -1.45 2.24 -0.56
N ILE A 32 -1.66 2.11 0.75
CA ILE A 32 -0.71 2.57 1.76
C ILE A 32 0.63 1.83 1.62
N THR A 33 0.61 0.51 1.46
CA THR A 33 1.84 -0.27 1.29
C THR A 33 2.64 0.13 0.05
N VAL A 34 1.98 0.35 -1.08
CA VAL A 34 2.64 0.86 -2.30
C VAL A 34 3.22 2.26 -2.09
N LEU A 35 2.48 3.16 -1.45
CA LEU A 35 2.95 4.53 -1.15
C LEU A 35 4.17 4.53 -0.24
N VAL A 36 4.15 3.70 0.81
CA VAL A 36 5.29 3.57 1.73
C VAL A 36 6.51 3.02 1.00
N ALA A 37 6.34 1.97 0.17
CA ALA A 37 7.43 1.42 -0.62
C ALA A 37 8.03 2.48 -1.58
N ALA A 38 7.19 3.25 -2.26
CA ALA A 38 7.63 4.33 -3.14
C ALA A 38 8.40 5.42 -2.38
N ALA A 39 7.94 5.81 -1.19
CA ALA A 39 8.64 6.78 -0.35
C ALA A 39 10.06 6.31 0.04
N PHE A 40 10.22 5.03 0.39
CA PHE A 40 11.53 4.46 0.70
C PHE A 40 12.47 4.40 -0.52
N VAL A 41 11.95 4.07 -1.71
CA VAL A 41 12.75 4.08 -2.94
C VAL A 41 13.24 5.50 -3.26
N LEU A 42 12.37 6.50 -3.15
CA LEU A 42 12.73 7.90 -3.38
C LEU A 42 13.75 8.39 -2.36
N LEU A 43 13.53 8.12 -1.07
CA LEU A 43 14.47 8.48 -0.02
C LEU A 43 15.82 7.80 -0.22
N GLY A 44 15.81 6.50 -0.56
CA GLY A 44 17.01 5.73 -0.86
C GLY A 44 17.81 6.34 -2.01
N GLY A 45 17.15 6.76 -3.10
CA GLY A 45 17.82 7.43 -4.22
C GLY A 45 18.46 8.77 -3.85
N VAL A 46 17.79 9.57 -3.01
CA VAL A 46 18.37 10.82 -2.49
C VAL A 46 19.59 10.53 -1.61
N VAL A 47 19.49 9.54 -0.72
CA VAL A 47 20.58 9.13 0.16
C VAL A 47 21.78 8.61 -0.64
N ASP A 48 21.56 7.73 -1.61
CA ASP A 48 22.61 7.20 -2.50
C ASP A 48 23.33 8.34 -3.24
N THR A 49 22.58 9.30 -3.78
CA THR A 49 23.15 10.49 -4.45
C THR A 49 24.07 11.28 -3.50
N LYS A 50 23.65 11.49 -2.25
CA LYS A 50 24.47 12.21 -1.27
C LYS A 50 25.70 11.41 -0.85
N ILE A 51 25.57 10.11 -0.65
CA ILE A 51 26.70 9.23 -0.31
C ILE A 51 27.73 9.23 -1.43
N ARG A 52 27.30 9.10 -2.68
CA ARG A 52 28.19 9.19 -3.85
C ARG A 52 28.92 10.52 -3.89
N ALA A 53 28.21 11.64 -3.70
CA ALA A 53 28.83 12.96 -3.68
C ALA A 53 29.90 13.11 -2.58
N LEU A 54 29.64 12.55 -1.39
CA LEU A 54 30.64 12.52 -0.31
C LEU A 54 31.84 11.62 -0.66
N CYS A 55 31.59 10.47 -1.27
CA CYS A 55 32.65 9.57 -1.74
C CYS A 55 33.54 10.23 -2.80
N GLN A 56 32.94 10.90 -3.78
CA GLN A 56 33.67 11.71 -4.76
C GLN A 56 34.59 12.71 -4.08
N ALA A 57 34.05 13.50 -3.14
CA ALA A 57 34.81 14.54 -2.48
C ALA A 57 35.96 13.96 -1.64
N ALA A 58 35.74 12.83 -0.96
CA ALA A 58 36.76 12.16 -0.16
C ALA A 58 37.85 11.49 -1.01
N ASN A 59 37.52 11.07 -2.23
CA ASN A 59 38.42 10.32 -3.11
C ASN A 59 39.10 11.20 -4.19
N GLY A 60 39.21 12.51 -3.95
CA GLY A 60 39.86 13.42 -4.91
C GLY A 60 39.09 13.60 -6.21
N ASN A 61 37.75 13.62 -6.14
CA ASN A 61 36.82 13.78 -7.25
C ASN A 61 36.77 12.61 -8.27
N VAL A 62 37.29 11.42 -7.94
CA VAL A 62 37.12 10.21 -8.78
C VAL A 62 35.81 9.49 -8.49
N ALA A 63 35.19 8.90 -9.52
CA ALA A 63 33.87 8.24 -9.48
C ALA A 63 33.76 7.06 -8.51
N CYS A 64 32.72 7.13 -7.68
CA CYS A 64 32.11 6.11 -6.84
C CYS A 64 30.66 5.89 -7.34
#